data_AF-A0A3D1K220-F1
#
_entry.id   AF-A0A3D1K220-F1
#
_cell.length_a   1.000
_cell.length_b   1.000
_cell.length_c   1.000
_cell.angle_alpha   90.00
_cell.angle_beta   90.00
_cell.angle_gamma   90.00
#
_symmetry.space_group_name_H-M   'P 1'
#
loop_
_entity.id
_entity.type
_entity.pdbx_description
1 polymer ?
#
loop_
_entity_poly.entity_id
_entity_poly.type
_entity_poly.pdbx_seq_one_letter_code
_entity_poly.pdbx_strand_id
1 'polypeptide(L)'
;MRHTGRAVPIIFATALFLYFYSESVLRQAALSKLKTPKFSSEMILSKLPASIRNSARKSLEIGRLKDAVRDASDDSEKVKAIVNLAMAIDNKKEQERLYREIIKLPQIPESYPAYSYFLLDARPEQTITVQDYQKFIGKCPKESRFDVWNNGLYSLESKNAPANVIKEYLKPLLNEPPPYRDYLSLYEKITDIAFRLGDTAMLEKAGALMEKAIKRPPVFEELAKKNEKQVK
;
A
#
# COMPACT_ATOMS: atom_id res chain seq x y z
N MET A 1 31.75 30.12 64.38
CA MET A 1 30.92 29.16 63.60
C MET A 1 29.48 29.68 63.53
N ARG A 2 29.02 30.16 62.36
CA ARG A 2 27.63 30.56 62.12
C ARG A 2 27.10 29.80 60.90
N HIS A 3 26.40 28.69 61.14
CA HIS A 3 25.70 27.91 60.11
C HIS A 3 24.18 28.04 60.29
N THR A 4 23.63 29.25 60.10
CA THR A 4 22.16 29.45 60.19
C THR A 4 21.58 30.31 59.08
N GLY A 5 22.37 30.66 58.04
CA GLY A 5 21.90 31.43 56.88
C GLY A 5 21.52 30.60 55.65
N ARG A 6 21.89 29.31 55.59
CA ARG A 6 21.64 28.42 54.42
C ARG A 6 20.50 27.43 54.63
N ALA A 7 20.04 27.20 55.86
CA ALA A 7 19.01 26.21 56.16
C ALA A 7 17.61 26.65 55.67
N VAL A 8 17.25 27.91 55.85
CA VAL A 8 15.96 28.48 55.44
C VAL A 8 15.70 28.39 53.93
N PRO A 9 16.65 28.77 53.04
CA PRO A 9 16.43 28.63 51.59
C PRO A 9 16.41 27.17 51.12
N ILE A 10 17.14 26.26 51.78
CA ILE A 10 17.11 24.83 51.46
C ILE A 10 15.74 24.25 51.85
N ILE A 11 15.23 24.53 53.05
CA ILE A 11 13.92 24.07 53.49
C ILE A 11 12.80 24.62 52.59
N PHE A 12 12.89 25.89 52.19
CA PHE A 12 11.92 26.50 51.27
C PHE A 12 11.97 25.86 49.88
N ALA A 13 13.17 25.61 49.34
CA ALA A 13 13.34 24.93 48.05
C ALA A 13 12.83 23.49 48.09
N THR A 14 13.10 22.75 49.18
CA THR A 14 12.60 21.37 49.34
C THR A 14 11.09 21.35 49.48
N ALA A 15 10.49 22.29 50.22
CA ALA A 15 9.03 22.41 50.33
C ALA A 15 8.38 22.76 48.98
N LEU A 16 8.99 23.65 48.19
CA LEU A 16 8.54 23.97 46.84
C LEU A 16 8.59 22.74 45.93
N PHE A 17 9.69 21.98 45.97
CA PHE A 17 9.85 20.79 45.14
C PHE A 17 8.83 19.70 45.51
N LEU A 18 8.59 19.48 46.80
CA LEU A 18 7.56 18.56 47.29
C LEU A 18 6.16 19.04 46.90
N TYR A 19 5.90 20.34 46.92
CA TYR A 19 4.64 20.91 46.46
C TYR A 19 4.42 20.68 44.96
N PHE A 20 5.40 20.99 44.11
CA PHE A 20 5.30 20.76 42.66
C PHE A 20 5.25 19.27 42.29
N TYR A 21 5.97 18.41 43.02
CA TYR A 21 5.92 16.97 42.82
C TYR A 21 4.55 16.40 43.24
N SER A 22 4.03 16.83 44.40
CA SER A 22 2.67 16.53 44.86
C SER A 22 1.63 16.97 43.83
N GLU A 23 1.72 18.21 43.33
CA GLU A 23 0.82 18.74 42.31
C GLU A 23 0.94 17.96 41.00
N SER A 24 2.14 17.57 40.58
CA SER A 24 2.36 16.73 39.39
C SER A 24 1.75 15.33 39.55
N VAL A 25 1.91 14.70 40.72
CA VAL A 25 1.31 13.39 41.02
C VAL A 25 -0.21 13.49 41.14
N LEU A 26 -0.74 14.53 41.80
CA LEU A 26 -2.17 14.81 41.87
C LEU A 26 -2.75 15.13 40.50
N ARG A 27 -2.01 15.83 39.63
CA ARG A 27 -2.42 16.13 38.26
C ARG A 27 -2.38 14.88 37.39
N GLN A 28 -1.37 14.03 37.50
CA GLN A 28 -1.34 12.72 36.83
C GLN A 28 -2.43 11.77 37.36
N ALA A 29 -2.71 11.80 38.67
CA ALA A 29 -3.79 11.02 39.29
C ALA A 29 -5.19 11.57 38.93
N ALA A 30 -5.33 12.89 38.79
CA ALA A 30 -6.55 13.54 38.31
C ALA A 30 -6.75 13.29 36.81
N LEU A 31 -5.67 13.29 36.01
CA LEU A 31 -5.67 12.92 34.60
C LEU A 31 -5.91 11.42 34.38
N SER A 32 -5.50 10.56 35.31
CA SER A 32 -5.78 9.11 35.23
C SER A 32 -7.17 8.74 35.78
N LYS A 33 -7.71 9.53 36.73
CA LYS A 33 -9.11 9.45 37.20
C LYS A 33 -10.11 10.11 36.25
N LEU A 34 -9.68 11.11 35.48
CA LEU A 34 -10.25 11.40 34.19
C LEU A 34 -9.94 10.20 33.29
N LYS A 35 -10.63 9.08 33.54
CA LYS A 35 -11.04 8.22 32.44
C LYS A 35 -11.75 9.17 31.49
N THR A 36 -11.01 9.76 30.55
CA THR A 36 -11.60 10.04 29.25
C THR A 36 -12.36 8.76 28.96
N PRO A 37 -13.69 8.79 28.81
CA PRO A 37 -14.30 7.71 28.08
C PRO A 37 -13.39 7.56 26.86
N LYS A 38 -13.09 6.33 26.44
CA LYS A 38 -12.74 6.16 25.04
C LYS A 38 -13.94 6.75 24.28
N PHE A 39 -13.94 8.06 24.06
CA PHE A 39 -14.68 8.76 23.04
C PHE A 39 -14.00 8.24 21.79
N SER A 40 -14.31 6.99 21.47
CA SER A 40 -13.87 6.42 20.22
C SER A 40 -14.50 7.31 19.16
N SER A 41 -13.74 7.65 18.14
CA SER A 41 -14.25 8.40 17.01
C SER A 41 -15.57 7.77 16.52
N GLU A 42 -15.70 6.44 16.61
CA GLU A 42 -16.93 5.68 16.36
C GLU A 42 -18.15 6.09 17.22
N MET A 43 -17.97 6.42 18.50
CA MET A 43 -19.06 6.84 19.39
C MET A 43 -19.54 8.27 19.09
N ILE A 44 -18.67 9.12 18.53
CA ILE A 44 -19.04 10.46 18.03
C ILE A 44 -19.70 10.33 16.65
N LEU A 45 -19.14 9.50 15.78
CA LEU A 45 -19.63 9.23 14.43
C LEU A 45 -21.03 8.60 14.44
N SER A 46 -21.32 7.71 15.40
CA SER A 46 -22.63 7.04 15.51
C SER A 46 -23.80 8.00 15.80
N LYS A 47 -23.52 9.19 16.35
CA LYS A 47 -24.51 10.24 16.64
C LYS A 47 -24.76 11.19 15.46
N LEU A 48 -24.00 11.07 14.37
CA LEU A 48 -24.13 11.93 13.19
C LEU A 48 -25.10 11.33 12.15
N PRO A 49 -25.81 12.17 11.38
CA PRO A 49 -26.52 11.75 10.18
C PRO A 49 -25.63 10.96 9.22
N ALA A 50 -26.19 9.97 8.51
CA ALA A 50 -25.41 9.00 7.73
C ALA A 50 -24.45 9.65 6.70
N SER A 51 -24.89 10.71 6.00
CA SER A 51 -24.05 11.44 5.04
C SER A 51 -22.84 12.11 5.69
N ILE A 52 -23.02 12.74 6.84
CA ILE A 52 -21.95 13.41 7.60
C ILE A 52 -21.03 12.36 8.24
N ARG A 53 -21.58 11.27 8.75
CA ARG A 53 -20.83 10.15 9.33
C ARG A 53 -19.85 9.53 8.33
N ASN A 54 -20.31 9.29 7.10
CA ASN A 54 -19.48 8.68 6.06
C ASN A 54 -18.35 9.62 5.62
N SER A 55 -18.64 10.91 5.44
CA SER A 55 -17.63 11.93 5.13
C SER A 55 -16.60 12.08 6.27
N ALA A 56 -17.06 12.08 7.52
CA ALA A 56 -16.21 12.16 8.69
C ALA A 56 -15.33 10.90 8.87
N ARG A 57 -15.88 9.70 8.62
CA ARG A 57 -15.11 8.45 8.59
C ARG A 57 -14.00 8.49 7.55
N LYS A 58 -14.34 8.88 6.31
CA LYS A 58 -13.34 9.04 5.23
C LYS A 58 -12.25 10.04 5.61
N SER A 59 -12.63 11.17 6.21
CA SER A 59 -11.67 12.19 6.65
C SER A 59 -10.74 11.70 7.75
N LEU A 60 -11.27 10.96 8.73
CA LEU A 60 -10.48 10.34 9.81
C LEU A 60 -9.54 9.26 9.27
N GLU A 61 -10.01 8.44 8.33
CA GLU A 61 -9.19 7.42 7.69
C GLU A 61 -8.04 8.04 6.89
N ILE A 62 -8.31 9.07 6.09
CA ILE A 62 -7.26 9.83 5.40
C ILE A 62 -6.27 10.45 6.40
N GLY A 63 -6.75 11.00 7.52
CA GLY A 63 -5.90 11.51 8.60
C GLY A 63 -4.95 10.43 9.13
N ARG A 64 -5.49 9.27 9.48
CA ARG A 64 -4.71 8.11 9.95
C ARG A 64 -3.69 7.63 8.93
N LEU A 65 -4.04 7.61 7.65
CA LEU A 65 -3.14 7.22 6.57
C LEU A 65 -2.01 8.24 6.37
N LYS A 66 -2.29 9.54 6.51
CA LYS A 66 -1.26 10.59 6.50
C LYS A 66 -0.30 10.46 7.68
N ASP A 67 -0.83 10.19 8.88
CA ASP A 67 0.00 9.91 10.06
C ASP A 67 0.88 8.69 9.82
N ALA A 68 0.35 7.61 9.25
CA ALA A 68 1.13 6.42 8.90
C ALA A 68 2.26 6.70 7.89
N VAL A 69 2.07 7.63 6.94
CA VAL A 69 3.14 8.05 6.02
C VAL A 69 4.22 8.85 6.75
N ARG A 70 3.84 9.71 7.70
CA ARG A 70 4.78 10.52 8.48
C ARG A 70 5.57 9.67 9.47
N ASP A 71 4.93 8.68 10.07
CA ASP A 71 5.46 7.88 11.17
C ASP A 71 6.16 6.59 10.68
N ALA A 72 6.23 6.37 9.36
CA ALA A 72 6.93 5.24 8.76
C ALA A 72 8.43 5.26 9.11
N SER A 73 8.95 4.13 9.58
CA SER A 73 10.30 4.05 10.14
C SER A 73 11.37 3.75 9.09
N ASP A 74 10.98 3.12 7.98
CA ASP A 74 11.85 2.80 6.86
C ASP A 74 11.19 3.04 5.49
N ASP A 75 12.00 2.99 4.43
CA ASP A 75 11.55 3.26 3.07
C ASP A 75 10.50 2.24 2.56
N SER A 76 10.53 0.99 3.03
CA SER A 76 9.57 -0.04 2.64
C SER A 76 8.22 0.20 3.30
N GLU A 77 8.19 0.47 4.61
CA GLU A 77 6.99 0.91 5.32
C GLU A 77 6.42 2.18 4.70
N LYS A 78 7.29 3.12 4.32
CA LYS A 78 6.89 4.37 3.69
C LYS A 78 6.20 4.13 2.35
N VAL A 79 6.73 3.25 1.49
CA VAL A 79 6.04 2.87 0.23
C VAL A 79 4.65 2.31 0.52
N LYS A 80 4.52 1.36 1.46
CA LYS A 80 3.22 0.75 1.80
C LYS A 80 2.23 1.79 2.32
N ALA A 81 2.68 2.69 3.18
CA ALA A 81 1.86 3.77 3.72
C ALA A 81 1.39 4.74 2.62
N ILE A 82 2.29 5.15 1.72
CA ILE A 82 1.97 6.05 0.61
C ILE A 82 0.97 5.39 -0.35
N VAL A 83 1.14 4.12 -0.67
CA VAL A 83 0.21 3.37 -1.54
C VAL A 83 -1.19 3.35 -0.94
N ASN A 84 -1.31 2.99 0.35
CA ASN A 84 -2.59 2.97 1.04
C ASN A 84 -3.26 4.35 1.05
N LEU A 85 -2.49 5.42 1.30
CA LEU A 85 -2.98 6.79 1.22
C LEU A 85 -3.44 7.16 -0.20
N ALA A 86 -2.65 6.82 -1.21
CA ALA A 86 -2.94 7.11 -2.62
C ALA A 86 -4.20 6.40 -3.12
N MET A 87 -4.48 5.19 -2.64
CA MET A 87 -5.70 4.44 -2.96
C MET A 87 -6.95 5.01 -2.26
N ALA A 88 -6.80 5.66 -1.10
CA ALA A 88 -7.91 6.23 -0.33
C ALA A 88 -8.32 7.66 -0.76
N ILE A 89 -7.46 8.35 -1.52
CA ILE A 89 -7.69 9.73 -1.97
C ILE A 89 -8.32 9.76 -3.37
N ASP A 90 -9.42 10.51 -3.52
CA ASP A 90 -10.09 10.70 -4.82
C ASP A 90 -9.41 11.79 -5.68
N ASN A 91 -8.63 12.68 -5.07
CA ASN A 91 -7.95 13.77 -5.76
C ASN A 91 -6.78 13.21 -6.59
N LYS A 92 -7.00 13.13 -7.92
CA LYS A 92 -6.01 12.63 -8.88
C LYS A 92 -4.65 13.34 -8.84
N LYS A 93 -4.62 14.66 -8.60
CA LYS A 93 -3.36 15.41 -8.53
C LYS A 93 -2.55 15.01 -7.30
N GLU A 94 -3.23 14.83 -6.17
CA GLU A 94 -2.58 14.39 -4.94
C GLU A 94 -2.14 12.93 -5.03
N GLN A 95 -2.97 12.06 -5.61
CA GLN A 95 -2.60 10.67 -5.90
C GLN A 95 -1.35 10.60 -6.79
N GLU A 96 -1.29 11.37 -7.87
CA GLU A 96 -0.10 11.44 -8.73
C GLU A 96 1.14 11.92 -7.95
N ARG A 97 0.99 12.96 -7.10
CA ARG A 97 2.08 13.45 -6.24
C ARG A 97 2.63 12.37 -5.33
N LEU A 98 1.77 11.52 -4.77
CA LEU A 98 2.15 10.39 -3.92
C LEU A 98 2.88 9.29 -4.74
N TYR A 99 2.38 8.95 -5.93
CA TYR A 99 3.06 7.99 -6.81
C TYR A 99 4.43 8.47 -7.28
N ARG A 100 4.61 9.78 -7.48
CA ARG A 100 5.92 10.40 -7.76
C ARG A 100 6.93 10.22 -6.64
N GLU A 101 6.46 10.12 -5.40
CA GLU A 101 7.34 9.86 -4.26
C GLU A 101 7.78 8.39 -4.28
N ILE A 102 6.86 7.46 -4.57
CA ILE A 102 7.15 6.02 -4.62
C ILE A 102 8.20 5.66 -5.68
N ILE A 103 8.18 6.27 -6.86
CA ILE A 103 9.18 5.97 -7.91
C ILE A 103 10.63 6.34 -7.51
N LYS A 104 10.81 7.15 -6.47
CA LYS A 104 12.13 7.53 -5.91
C LYS A 104 12.56 6.61 -4.76
N LEU A 105 11.66 5.78 -4.25
CA LEU A 105 11.89 4.84 -3.16
C LEU A 105 12.28 3.45 -3.70
N PRO A 106 12.77 2.54 -2.85
CA PRO A 106 13.13 1.19 -3.25
C PRO A 106 11.97 0.45 -3.94
N GLN A 107 12.31 -0.31 -4.97
CA GLN A 107 11.37 -1.15 -5.70
C GLN A 107 10.95 -2.37 -4.87
N ILE A 108 9.88 -2.23 -4.10
CA ILE A 108 9.19 -3.34 -3.43
C ILE A 108 7.89 -3.70 -4.18
N PRO A 109 7.33 -4.91 -4.01
CA PRO A 109 6.13 -5.35 -4.71
C PRO A 109 4.98 -4.36 -4.59
N GLU A 110 4.76 -3.79 -3.41
CA GLU A 110 3.70 -2.83 -3.11
C GLU A 110 3.82 -1.53 -3.92
N SER A 111 4.98 -1.23 -4.52
CA SER A 111 5.18 -0.07 -5.40
C SER A 111 4.41 -0.17 -6.72
N TYR A 112 3.86 -1.35 -7.05
CA TYR A 112 3.25 -1.60 -8.35
C TYR A 112 2.20 -0.57 -8.80
N PRO A 113 1.33 0.02 -7.94
CA PRO A 113 0.35 1.00 -8.38
C PRO A 113 0.99 2.27 -8.94
N ALA A 114 2.13 2.70 -8.38
CA ALA A 114 2.87 3.84 -8.89
C ALA A 114 3.58 3.48 -10.21
N TYR A 115 4.16 2.28 -10.28
CA TYR A 115 4.86 1.83 -11.48
C TYR A 115 3.90 1.62 -12.66
N SER A 116 2.70 1.11 -12.40
CA SER A 116 1.67 0.94 -13.41
C SER A 116 1.07 2.28 -13.81
N TYR A 117 0.90 3.22 -12.87
CA TYR A 117 0.41 4.57 -13.15
C TYR A 117 1.27 5.26 -14.21
N PHE A 118 2.60 5.20 -14.06
CA PHE A 118 3.53 5.81 -15.02
C PHE A 118 3.95 4.91 -16.19
N LEU A 119 3.39 3.70 -16.31
CA LEU A 119 3.64 2.79 -17.43
C LEU A 119 3.18 3.45 -18.74
N LEU A 120 4.14 3.67 -19.66
CA LEU A 120 3.94 4.40 -20.91
C LEU A 120 3.31 5.79 -20.72
N ASP A 121 3.70 6.49 -19.66
CA ASP A 121 3.34 7.90 -19.50
C ASP A 121 3.90 8.73 -20.67
N ALA A 122 3.14 9.73 -21.12
CA ALA A 122 3.54 10.62 -22.20
C ALA A 122 4.72 11.54 -21.80
N ARG A 123 4.94 11.74 -20.51
CA ARG A 123 6.01 12.56 -19.94
C ARG A 123 7.31 11.75 -19.81
N PRO A 124 8.36 12.04 -20.60
CA PRO A 124 9.57 11.22 -20.65
C PRO A 124 10.30 11.09 -19.31
N GLU A 125 10.24 12.10 -18.45
CA GLU A 125 10.95 12.14 -17.16
C GLU A 125 10.32 11.23 -16.09
N GLN A 126 9.13 10.69 -16.35
CA GLN A 126 8.41 9.81 -15.44
C GLN A 126 8.01 8.50 -16.08
N THR A 127 8.15 8.39 -17.40
CA THR A 127 7.68 7.23 -18.16
C THR A 127 8.41 5.96 -17.71
N ILE A 128 7.64 4.93 -17.42
CA ILE A 128 8.15 3.59 -17.18
C ILE A 128 7.90 2.79 -18.45
N THR A 129 8.97 2.25 -19.03
CA THR A 129 8.87 1.44 -20.23
C THR A 129 8.23 0.08 -19.91
N VAL A 130 7.67 -0.58 -20.93
CA VAL A 130 7.19 -1.98 -20.81
C VAL A 130 8.30 -2.89 -20.27
N GLN A 131 9.54 -2.72 -20.76
CA GLN A 131 10.68 -3.54 -20.35
C GLN A 131 11.05 -3.32 -18.88
N ASP A 132 11.03 -2.06 -18.40
CA ASP A 132 11.37 -1.77 -17.01
C ASP A 132 10.28 -2.25 -16.04
N TYR A 133 9.02 -2.16 -16.44
CA TYR A 133 7.92 -2.75 -15.68
C TYR A 133 8.02 -4.28 -15.64
N GLN A 134 8.35 -4.95 -16.76
CA GLN A 134 8.59 -6.39 -16.78
C GLN A 134 9.74 -6.80 -15.86
N LYS A 135 10.85 -6.04 -15.84
CA LYS A 135 11.96 -6.26 -14.90
C LYS A 135 11.49 -6.11 -13.44
N PHE A 136 10.66 -5.11 -13.16
CA PHE A 136 10.07 -4.91 -11.83
C PHE A 136 9.21 -6.11 -11.40
N ILE A 137 8.35 -6.62 -12.28
CA ILE A 137 7.56 -7.83 -11.99
C ILE A 137 8.46 -9.03 -11.65
N GLY A 138 9.57 -9.19 -12.37
CA GLY A 138 10.54 -10.26 -12.13
C GLY A 138 11.15 -10.24 -10.73
N LYS A 139 11.27 -9.06 -10.10
CA LYS A 139 11.78 -8.90 -8.73
C LYS A 139 10.72 -9.19 -7.67
N CYS A 140 9.44 -9.19 -8.03
CA CYS A 140 8.36 -9.43 -7.08
C CYS A 140 8.29 -10.93 -6.68
N PRO A 141 7.87 -11.24 -5.43
CA PRO A 141 7.53 -12.59 -5.00
C PRO A 141 6.49 -13.22 -5.93
N LYS A 142 6.59 -14.53 -6.16
CA LYS A 142 5.73 -15.24 -7.12
C LYS A 142 4.25 -15.03 -6.82
N GLU A 143 3.88 -15.06 -5.55
CA GLU A 143 2.52 -14.86 -5.06
C GLU A 143 1.94 -13.49 -5.43
N SER A 144 2.76 -12.45 -5.58
CA SER A 144 2.31 -11.09 -5.92
C SER A 144 2.32 -10.82 -7.42
N ARG A 145 3.06 -11.61 -8.21
CA ARG A 145 3.28 -11.31 -9.64
C ARG A 145 1.98 -11.24 -10.45
N PHE A 146 0.98 -12.06 -10.11
CA PHE A 146 -0.32 -12.02 -10.80
C PHE A 146 -0.96 -10.63 -10.70
N ASP A 147 -1.08 -10.09 -9.49
CA ASP A 147 -1.70 -8.78 -9.25
C ASP A 147 -0.92 -7.66 -9.96
N VAL A 148 0.42 -7.73 -9.92
CA VAL A 148 1.29 -6.75 -10.60
C VAL A 148 1.12 -6.82 -12.12
N TRP A 149 1.05 -8.02 -12.71
CA TRP A 149 0.77 -8.22 -14.13
C TRP A 149 -0.60 -7.65 -14.52
N ASN A 150 -1.63 -7.97 -13.74
CA ASN A 150 -3.00 -7.55 -13.99
C ASN A 150 -3.15 -6.03 -13.88
N ASN A 151 -2.49 -5.41 -12.90
CA ASN A 151 -2.53 -3.96 -12.72
C ASN A 151 -1.81 -3.20 -13.86
N GLY A 152 -0.69 -3.72 -14.35
CA GLY A 152 -0.02 -3.16 -15.52
C GLY A 152 -0.87 -3.31 -16.79
N LEU A 153 -1.55 -4.45 -16.97
CA LEU A 153 -2.50 -4.64 -18.08
C LEU A 153 -3.66 -3.63 -18.01
N TYR A 154 -4.30 -3.49 -16.85
CA TYR A 154 -5.37 -2.52 -16.63
C TYR A 154 -4.91 -1.08 -16.95
N SER A 155 -3.70 -0.72 -16.54
CA SER A 155 -3.13 0.59 -16.83
C SER A 155 -2.93 0.80 -18.34
N LEU A 156 -2.38 -0.18 -19.07
CA LEU A 156 -2.23 -0.12 -20.52
C LEU A 156 -3.59 0.01 -21.23
N GLU A 157 -4.60 -0.73 -20.79
CA GLU A 157 -5.95 -0.65 -21.34
C GLU A 157 -6.61 0.71 -21.06
N SER A 158 -6.43 1.25 -19.85
CA SER A 158 -6.95 2.57 -19.48
C SER A 158 -6.34 3.70 -20.33
N LYS A 159 -5.12 3.49 -20.84
CA LYS A 159 -4.40 4.39 -21.74
C LYS A 159 -4.66 4.09 -23.22
N ASN A 160 -5.57 3.16 -23.54
CA ASN A 160 -5.86 2.70 -24.90
C ASN A 160 -4.60 2.25 -25.66
N ALA A 161 -3.69 1.55 -24.98
CA ALA A 161 -2.46 1.07 -25.60
C ALA A 161 -2.78 0.18 -26.83
N PRO A 162 -2.04 0.33 -27.96
CA PRO A 162 -2.25 -0.49 -29.14
C PRO A 162 -2.07 -1.99 -28.84
N ALA A 163 -2.77 -2.86 -29.58
CA ALA A 163 -2.70 -4.31 -29.39
C ALA A 163 -1.26 -4.86 -29.48
N ASN A 164 -0.40 -4.30 -30.33
CA ASN A 164 1.01 -4.68 -30.43
C ASN A 164 1.80 -4.37 -29.15
N VAL A 165 1.48 -3.28 -28.45
CA VAL A 165 2.11 -2.92 -27.18
C VAL A 165 1.67 -3.87 -26.07
N ILE A 166 0.37 -4.18 -26.00
CA ILE A 166 -0.14 -5.14 -25.01
C ILE A 166 0.42 -6.54 -25.29
N LYS A 167 0.58 -6.92 -26.57
CA LYS A 167 1.28 -8.15 -26.97
C LYS A 167 2.72 -8.17 -26.45
N GLU A 168 3.50 -7.10 -26.67
CA GLU A 168 4.87 -7.00 -26.16
C GLU A 168 4.92 -7.12 -24.64
N TYR A 169 3.98 -6.46 -23.95
CA TYR A 169 3.83 -6.52 -22.50
C TYR A 169 3.59 -7.94 -21.99
N LEU A 170 2.64 -8.69 -22.57
CA LEU A 170 2.27 -10.02 -22.11
C LEU A 170 3.16 -11.15 -22.66
N LYS A 171 3.97 -10.89 -23.69
CA LYS A 171 4.83 -11.88 -24.35
C LYS A 171 5.66 -12.75 -23.38
N PRO A 172 6.25 -12.23 -22.29
CA PRO A 172 7.03 -13.07 -21.37
C PRO A 172 6.24 -14.22 -20.74
N LEU A 173 4.92 -14.07 -20.55
CA LEU A 173 4.05 -15.09 -19.95
C LEU A 173 3.93 -16.36 -20.82
N LEU A 174 4.31 -16.28 -22.10
CA LEU A 174 4.29 -17.41 -23.03
C LEU A 174 5.51 -18.33 -22.91
N ASN A 175 6.55 -17.89 -22.20
CA ASN A 175 7.82 -18.62 -22.12
C ASN A 175 7.92 -19.53 -20.89
N GLU A 176 7.03 -19.35 -19.91
CA GLU A 176 7.04 -20.10 -18.65
C GLU A 176 5.66 -20.68 -18.35
N PRO A 177 5.58 -21.84 -17.67
CA PRO A 177 4.30 -22.40 -17.24
C PRO A 177 3.66 -21.51 -16.16
N PRO A 178 2.31 -21.40 -16.13
CA PRO A 178 1.62 -20.64 -15.10
C PRO A 178 1.93 -21.15 -13.70
N PRO A 179 2.23 -20.24 -12.75
CA PRO A 179 2.39 -20.62 -11.35
C PRO A 179 1.05 -20.91 -10.68
N TYR A 180 -0.02 -20.20 -11.05
CA TYR A 180 -1.33 -20.25 -10.40
C TYR A 180 -2.47 -20.22 -11.41
N ARG A 181 -3.67 -20.60 -10.96
CA ARG A 181 -4.90 -20.58 -11.77
C ARG A 181 -5.31 -19.19 -12.22
N ASP A 182 -5.04 -18.18 -11.38
CA ASP A 182 -5.42 -16.79 -11.59
C ASP A 182 -4.90 -16.23 -12.93
N TYR A 183 -3.75 -16.74 -13.40
CA TYR A 183 -3.16 -16.39 -14.70
C TYR A 183 -4.05 -16.73 -15.90
N LEU A 184 -5.13 -17.51 -15.72
CA LEU A 184 -6.08 -17.82 -16.78
C LEU A 184 -6.59 -16.55 -17.48
N SER A 185 -6.95 -15.51 -16.73
CA SER A 185 -7.45 -14.24 -17.31
C SER A 185 -6.40 -13.51 -18.16
N LEU A 186 -5.12 -13.61 -17.79
CA LEU A 186 -4.02 -13.06 -18.57
C LEU A 186 -3.84 -13.83 -19.90
N TYR A 187 -4.01 -15.15 -19.89
CA TYR A 187 -3.93 -15.95 -21.11
C TYR A 187 -5.16 -15.81 -22.01
N GLU A 188 -6.35 -15.61 -21.44
CA GLU A 188 -7.55 -15.20 -22.19
C GLU A 188 -7.28 -13.89 -22.92
N LYS A 189 -6.69 -12.90 -22.24
CA LYS A 189 -6.29 -11.64 -22.87
C LYS A 189 -5.28 -11.82 -23.99
N ILE A 190 -4.27 -12.67 -23.79
CA ILE A 190 -3.27 -13.01 -24.82
C ILE A 190 -3.96 -13.63 -26.04
N THR A 191 -4.93 -14.52 -25.83
CA THR A 191 -5.73 -15.17 -26.88
C THR A 191 -6.50 -14.15 -27.69
N ASP A 192 -7.20 -13.21 -27.02
CA ASP A 192 -7.93 -12.12 -27.68
C ASP A 192 -7.02 -11.25 -28.55
N ILE A 193 -5.83 -10.91 -28.03
CA ILE A 193 -4.85 -10.08 -28.75
C ILE A 193 -4.27 -10.85 -29.94
N ALA A 194 -3.94 -12.13 -29.76
CA ALA A 194 -3.43 -12.99 -30.81
C ALA A 194 -4.44 -13.12 -31.96
N PHE A 195 -5.72 -13.32 -31.64
CA PHE A 195 -6.80 -13.36 -32.62
C PHE A 195 -6.93 -12.05 -33.40
N ARG A 196 -6.94 -10.89 -32.71
CA ARG A 196 -7.02 -9.57 -33.34
C ARG A 196 -5.85 -9.26 -34.27
N LEU A 197 -4.67 -9.79 -33.96
CA LEU A 197 -3.44 -9.58 -34.73
C LEU A 197 -3.16 -10.68 -35.76
N GLY A 198 -3.99 -11.73 -35.83
CA GLY A 198 -3.76 -12.88 -36.72
C GLY A 198 -2.53 -13.71 -36.36
N ASP A 199 -2.07 -13.70 -35.11
CA ASP A 199 -0.90 -14.45 -34.65
C ASP A 199 -1.31 -15.85 -34.16
N THR A 200 -1.34 -16.81 -35.09
CA THR A 200 -1.75 -18.19 -34.81
C THR A 200 -0.81 -18.90 -33.83
N ALA A 201 0.50 -18.64 -33.91
CA ALA A 201 1.49 -19.26 -33.04
C ALA A 201 1.33 -18.79 -31.58
N MET A 202 1.03 -17.51 -31.38
CA MET A 202 0.72 -16.96 -30.06
C MET A 202 -0.60 -17.53 -29.52
N LEU A 203 -1.62 -17.65 -30.38
CA LEU A 203 -2.93 -18.20 -30.03
C LEU A 203 -2.83 -19.64 -29.52
N GLU A 204 -2.12 -20.51 -30.25
CA GLU A 204 -1.91 -21.91 -29.86
C GLU A 204 -1.15 -22.03 -28.54
N LYS A 205 -0.08 -21.25 -28.37
CA LYS A 205 0.69 -21.24 -27.12
C LYS A 205 -0.13 -20.77 -25.93
N ALA A 206 -0.95 -19.72 -26.11
CA ALA A 206 -1.84 -19.21 -25.07
C ALA A 206 -2.84 -20.28 -24.64
N GLY A 207 -3.50 -20.95 -25.59
CA GLY A 207 -4.44 -22.04 -25.32
C GLY A 207 -3.82 -23.18 -24.52
N ALA A 208 -2.63 -23.64 -24.90
CA ALA A 208 -1.91 -24.68 -24.16
C ALA A 208 -1.53 -24.25 -22.73
N LEU A 209 -1.26 -22.95 -22.49
CA LEU A 209 -0.97 -22.42 -21.16
C LEU A 209 -2.24 -22.23 -20.32
N MET A 210 -3.38 -21.90 -20.93
CA MET A 210 -4.69 -21.86 -20.25
C MET A 210 -5.04 -23.23 -19.67
N GLU A 211 -4.88 -24.30 -20.45
CA GLU A 211 -5.13 -25.67 -19.96
C GLU A 211 -4.23 -26.05 -18.78
N LYS A 212 -2.99 -25.54 -18.76
CA LYS A 212 -2.07 -25.71 -17.63
C LYS A 212 -2.49 -24.87 -16.43
N ALA A 213 -2.93 -23.63 -16.63
CA ALA A 213 -3.37 -22.73 -15.57
C ALA A 213 -4.58 -23.29 -14.82
N ILE A 214 -5.58 -23.84 -15.53
CA ILE A 214 -6.80 -24.41 -14.93
C ILE A 214 -6.49 -25.52 -13.92
N LYS A 215 -5.40 -26.27 -14.14
CA LYS A 215 -4.96 -27.39 -13.28
C LYS A 215 -4.15 -26.94 -12.06
N ARG A 216 -3.81 -25.65 -11.95
CA ARG A 216 -3.06 -25.10 -10.80
C ARG A 216 -4.02 -24.72 -9.67
N PRO A 217 -3.54 -24.68 -8.42
CA PRO A 217 -4.28 -24.03 -7.35
C PRO A 217 -4.32 -22.50 -7.58
N PRO A 218 -5.34 -21.82 -7.06
CA PRO A 218 -5.37 -20.36 -7.01
C PRO A 218 -4.34 -19.80 -6.01
N VAL A 219 -3.92 -18.54 -6.20
CA VAL A 219 -2.90 -17.88 -5.35
C VAL A 219 -3.28 -17.89 -3.87
N PHE A 220 -4.55 -17.69 -3.55
CA PHE A 220 -5.01 -17.59 -2.15
C PHE A 220 -4.79 -18.87 -1.35
N GLU A 221 -4.84 -20.06 -1.98
CA GLU A 221 -4.57 -21.33 -1.30
C GLU A 221 -3.10 -21.44 -0.87
N GLU A 222 -2.19 -20.91 -1.68
CA GLU A 222 -0.76 -20.88 -1.35
C GLU A 222 -0.48 -19.91 -0.20
N LEU A 223 -1.13 -18.74 -0.22
CA LEU A 223 -1.05 -17.75 0.86
C LEU A 223 -1.60 -18.32 2.18
N ALA A 224 -2.73 -19.03 2.13
CA ALA A 224 -3.32 -19.67 3.31
C ALA A 224 -2.36 -20.70 3.94
N LYS A 225 -1.75 -21.58 3.13
CA LYS A 225 -0.75 -22.56 3.60
C LYS A 225 0.48 -21.91 4.22
N LYS A 226 0.93 -20.77 3.68
CA LYS A 226 2.07 -20.02 4.22
C LYS A 226 1.75 -19.45 5.60
N ASN A 227 0.55 -18.91 5.77
CA ASN A 227 0.09 -18.35 7.04
C ASN A 227 -0.08 -19.44 8.11
N GLU A 228 -0.63 -20.61 7.77
CA GLU A 228 -0.75 -21.74 8.70
C GLU A 228 0.61 -22.26 9.21
N LYS A 229 1.65 -22.19 8.37
CA LYS A 229 3.01 -22.60 8.73
C LYS A 229 3.74 -21.57 9.61
N GLN A 230 3.34 -20.30 9.61
CA GLN A 230 3.94 -19.27 10.45
C GLN A 230 3.33 -19.19 11.86
N VAL A 231 2.20 -19.86 12.08
CA VAL A 231 1.48 -19.90 13.37
C VAL A 231 1.82 -21.16 14.17
N LYS A 232 2.59 -22.10 13.60
CA LYS A 232 3.12 -23.30 14.27
C LYS A 232 4.59 -23.10 14.62
#